data_AF-A0A971A2Y5-F1
#
_entry.id   AF-A0A971A2Y5-F1
#
_cell.length_a   1.000
_cell.length_b   1.000
_cell.length_c   1.000
_cell.angle_alpha   90.00
_cell.angle_beta   90.00
_cell.angle_gamma   90.00
#
_symmetry.space_group_name_H-M   'P 1'
#
loop_
_entity.id
_entity.type
_entity.pdbx_description
1 polymer ?
#
loop_
_entity_poly.entity_id
_entity_poly.type
_entity_poly.pdbx_seq_one_letter_code
_entity_poly.pdbx_strand_id
1 'polypeptide(L)' 'DLYVGGRPDGDHLSGAMEFLRIAHGTLADAHTTIEELYAWQFDGPARRDMRGADPEGQGRDAGAIESF' A
#
# COMPACT_ATOMS: atom_id res chain seq x y z
N ASP A 1 -23.06 -4.96 -1.55
CA ASP A 1 -21.80 -5.58 -2.03
C ASP A 1 -20.95 -4.57 -2.76
N LEU A 2 -19.63 -4.70 -2.66
CA LEU A 2 -18.66 -3.87 -3.36
C LEU A 2 -17.90 -4.74 -4.36
N TYR A 3 -17.93 -4.36 -5.63
CA TYR A 3 -17.17 -5.02 -6.70
C TYR A 3 -16.15 -4.02 -7.26
N VAL A 4 -14.92 -4.47 -7.40
CA VAL A 4 -13.82 -3.67 -7.94
C VAL A 4 -13.17 -4.45 -9.06
N GLY A 5 -12.98 -3.80 -10.22
CA GLY A 5 -12.34 -4.43 -11.37
C GLY A 5 -13.19 -5.50 -12.06
N GLY A 6 -14.49 -5.58 -11.76
CA GLY A 6 -15.41 -6.52 -12.42
C GLY A 6 -16.79 -6.49 -11.79
N ARG A 7 -17.66 -7.40 -12.25
CA ARG A 7 -19.03 -7.59 -11.76
C ARG A 7 -19.35 -9.09 -11.66
N PRO A 8 -20.34 -9.49 -10.84
CA PRO A 8 -20.73 -10.90 -10.70
C PRO A 8 -21.15 -11.58 -12.02
N ASP A 9 -21.75 -10.81 -12.90
CA ASP A 9 -22.55 -11.26 -14.04
C ASP A 9 -22.06 -10.66 -15.37
N GLY A 10 -20.78 -10.29 -15.45
CA GLY A 10 -20.23 -9.73 -16.68
C GLY A 10 -18.72 -9.55 -16.66
N ASP A 11 -18.28 -8.63 -17.50
CA ASP A 11 -16.87 -8.41 -17.79
C ASP A 11 -16.07 -7.87 -16.61
N HIS A 12 -14.76 -8.05 -16.71
CA HIS A 12 -13.78 -7.61 -15.73
C HIS A 12 -12.68 -6.79 -16.40
N LEU A 13 -11.94 -6.04 -15.58
CA LEU A 13 -10.77 -5.30 -16.00
C LEU A 13 -9.71 -6.30 -16.49
N SER A 14 -9.36 -6.22 -17.77
CA SER A 14 -8.22 -6.93 -18.35
C SER A 14 -6.94 -6.08 -18.18
N GLY A 15 -6.42 -6.02 -16.95
CA GLY A 15 -5.24 -5.24 -16.60
C GLY A 15 -4.87 -5.35 -15.13
N ALA A 16 -3.89 -4.56 -14.71
CA ALA A 16 -3.46 -4.50 -13.31
C ALA A 16 -4.12 -3.32 -12.58
N MET A 17 -4.51 -3.55 -11.33
CA MET A 17 -4.82 -2.47 -10.38
C MET A 17 -3.72 -2.45 -9.34
N GLU A 18 -3.01 -1.34 -9.27
CA GLU A 18 -2.01 -1.10 -8.23
C GLU A 18 -2.50 0.04 -7.33
N PHE A 19 -2.33 -0.14 -6.01
CA PHE A 19 -2.50 0.93 -5.03
C PHE A 19 -3.91 1.51 -4.89
N LEU A 20 -4.93 0.72 -5.22
CA LEU A 20 -6.34 1.05 -4.97
C LEU A 20 -6.57 1.32 -3.47
N ARG A 21 -7.30 2.40 -3.17
CA ARG A 21 -7.74 2.75 -1.80
C ARG A 21 -9.25 2.96 -1.79
N ILE A 22 -9.91 2.38 -0.79
CA ILE A 22 -11.36 2.51 -0.57
C ILE A 22 -11.54 3.00 0.86
N ALA A 23 -12.28 4.10 1.02
CA ALA A 23 -12.55 4.71 2.31
C ALA A 23 -14.05 4.96 2.46
N HIS A 24 -14.52 4.98 3.71
CA HIS A 24 -15.93 5.22 4.05
C HIS A 24 -16.26 6.74 4.16
N GLY A 25 -15.28 7.61 3.99
CA GLY A 25 -15.40 9.06 4.12
C GLY A 25 -14.69 9.80 2.98
N THR A 26 -14.73 11.13 3.02
CA THR A 26 -14.07 11.95 1.99
C THR A 26 -12.58 12.15 2.31
N LEU A 27 -11.81 12.60 1.32
CA LEU A 27 -10.43 13.05 1.56
C LEU A 27 -10.35 14.22 2.55
N ALA A 28 -11.39 15.06 2.63
CA ALA A 28 -11.43 16.17 3.58
C ALA A 28 -11.63 15.69 5.03
N ASP A 29 -12.29 14.55 5.21
CA ASP A 29 -12.49 13.93 6.54
C ASP A 29 -11.30 13.08 6.97
N ALA A 30 -10.42 12.72 6.02
CA ALA A 30 -9.27 11.88 6.30
C ALA A 30 -8.23 12.66 7.13
N HIS A 31 -7.73 12.03 8.18
CA HIS A 31 -6.55 12.53 8.91
C HIS A 31 -5.24 12.35 8.13
N THR A 32 -5.29 11.73 6.95
CA THR A 32 -4.13 11.43 6.11
C THR A 32 -4.29 12.13 4.77
N THR A 33 -3.28 12.88 4.36
CA THR A 33 -3.28 13.61 3.09
C THR A 33 -2.96 12.68 1.91
N ILE A 34 -3.25 13.15 0.69
CA ILE A 34 -2.87 12.42 -0.53
C ILE A 34 -1.35 12.26 -0.57
N GLU A 35 -0.61 13.30 -0.21
CA GLU A 35 0.86 13.31 -0.21
C GLU A 35 1.42 12.27 0.74
N GLU A 36 0.83 12.11 1.93
CA GLU A 36 1.22 11.07 2.88
C GLU A 36 0.91 9.67 2.35
N LEU A 37 -0.25 9.47 1.69
CA LEU A 37 -0.59 8.20 1.07
C LEU A 37 0.39 7.83 -0.05
N TYR A 38 0.83 8.80 -0.84
CA TYR A 38 1.86 8.62 -1.87
C TYR A 38 3.25 8.39 -1.25
N ALA A 39 3.60 9.12 -0.19
CA ALA A 39 4.85 8.93 0.53
C ALA A 39 4.93 7.52 1.11
N TRP A 40 3.88 7.01 1.74
CA TRP A 40 3.85 5.61 2.20
C TRP A 40 3.80 4.60 1.08
N GLN A 41 3.22 4.97 -0.08
CA GLN A 41 3.16 4.06 -1.21
C GLN A 41 4.55 3.69 -1.70
N PHE A 42 5.37 4.72 -1.87
CA PHE A 42 6.70 4.52 -2.40
C PHE A 42 7.64 4.33 -1.24
N ASP A 43 7.70 5.19 -0.23
CA ASP A 43 8.62 5.21 0.94
C ASP A 43 8.00 4.79 2.29
N GLY A 44 7.09 3.82 2.24
CA GLY A 44 6.42 3.32 3.44
C GLY A 44 7.28 2.46 4.35
N PRO A 45 6.75 2.10 5.53
CA PRO A 45 7.45 1.27 6.52
C PRO A 45 7.84 -0.12 6.00
N ALA A 46 7.16 -0.64 4.98
CA ALA A 46 7.58 -1.87 4.29
C ALA A 46 8.96 -1.76 3.63
N ARG A 47 9.48 -0.53 3.42
CA ARG A 47 10.82 -0.28 2.89
C ARG A 47 11.93 -0.28 3.93
N ARG A 48 11.62 -0.36 5.22
CA ARG A 48 12.59 -0.28 6.33
C ARG A 48 12.39 -1.45 7.29
N ASP A 49 13.35 -1.67 8.19
CA ASP A 49 13.15 -2.56 9.33
C ASP A 49 12.22 -1.92 10.39
N MET A 50 11.89 -2.66 11.46
CA MET A 50 11.01 -2.15 12.54
C MET A 50 11.63 -0.99 13.34
N ARG A 51 12.92 -0.71 13.16
CA ARG A 51 13.63 0.44 13.74
C ARG A 51 13.72 1.62 12.76
N GLY A 52 13.26 1.46 11.53
CA GLY A 52 13.37 2.45 10.46
C GLY A 52 14.71 2.42 9.71
N ALA A 53 15.57 1.44 9.97
CA ALA A 53 16.83 1.27 9.25
C ALA A 53 16.59 0.75 7.83
N ASP A 54 17.47 1.14 6.91
CA ASP A 54 17.48 0.59 5.57
C ASP A 54 17.96 -0.87 5.61
N PRO A 55 17.44 -1.74 4.74
CA PRO A 55 17.80 -3.16 4.74
C PRO A 55 19.25 -3.39 4.29
N GLU A 56 19.88 -4.44 4.82
CA GLU A 56 21.22 -4.87 4.43
C GLU A 56 21.17 -6.28 3.77
N GLY A 57 22.04 -6.55 2.78
CA GLY A 57 22.12 -7.87 2.13
C GLY A 57 21.19 -8.12 0.93
N GLN A 58 20.95 -9.40 0.59
CA GLN A 58 20.31 -9.81 -0.68
C GLN A 58 18.81 -10.14 -0.61
N GLY A 59 18.22 -10.27 0.57
CA GLY A 59 16.80 -10.61 0.71
C GLY A 59 16.26 -10.21 2.08
N ARG A 60 14.97 -9.88 2.14
CA ARG A 60 14.29 -9.54 3.39
C ARG A 60 12.81 -9.94 3.38
N ASP A 61 12.31 -10.13 4.59
CA ASP A 61 10.88 -10.03 4.90
C ASP A 61 10.56 -8.58 5.31
N ALA A 62 9.42 -8.05 4.85
CA ALA A 62 9.04 -6.66 5.14
C ALA A 62 8.88 -6.46 6.66
N GLY A 63 9.64 -5.51 7.24
CA GLY A 63 9.64 -5.26 8.68
C GLY A 63 10.42 -6.29 9.52
N ALA A 64 11.27 -7.14 8.94
CA ALA A 64 12.23 -7.91 9.75
C ALA A 64 13.28 -6.98 10.37
N ILE A 65 13.70 -7.24 11.61
CA ILE A 65 14.80 -6.50 12.26
C ILE A 65 16.12 -7.00 11.68
N GLU A 66 16.95 -6.10 11.14
CA GLU A 66 18.29 -6.44 10.68
C GLU A 66 19.15 -6.93 11.86
N SER A 67 19.66 -8.16 11.76
CA SER A 67 20.66 -8.69 12.68
C SER A 67 22.05 -8.43 12.12
N PHE A 68 22.86 -7.70 12.89
CA PHE A 68 24.27 -7.45 12.60
C PHE A 68 25.10 -8.73 12.56
#